data_AF-A0A7X5UM51-F1
#
_entry.id   AF-A0A7X5UM51-F1
#
_cell.length_a   1.000
_cell.length_b   1.000
_cell.length_c   1.000
_cell.angle_alpha   90.00
_cell.angle_beta   90.00
_cell.angle_gamma   90.00
#
_symmetry.space_group_name_H-M   'P 1'
#
loop_
_entity.id
_entity.type
_entity.pdbx_description
1 polymer ?
#
loop_
_entity_poly.entity_id
_entity_poly.type
_entity_poly.pdbx_seq_one_letter_code
_entity_poly.pdbx_strand_id
1 'polypeptide(L)'
;MQHSNSLADRAARAVQRARVSSDDLARSTPTRRHRHRGRLTRLAACLLGVDPADVVVIDDPNRSYGGYAGFVITVHDGDNVYRFTPDLGDDSTLHLLRPCRRCGHQVTTAVITSLIDLGRVLDGTGEQSLSSDQFTDDPAHADDCPSLRT
;
A
#
# COMPACT_ATOMS: atom_id res chain seq x y z
N MET A 1 25.17 -9.13 13.47
CA MET A 1 25.66 -8.66 12.15
C MET A 1 25.29 -7.19 12.03
N GLN A 2 26.27 -6.30 11.91
CA GLN A 2 25.99 -4.88 11.65
C GLN A 2 25.46 -4.77 10.21
N HIS A 3 24.18 -4.44 10.05
CA HIS A 3 23.70 -3.95 8.77
C HIS A 3 24.44 -2.64 8.50
N SER A 4 25.41 -2.69 7.59
CA SER A 4 26.03 -1.47 7.08
C SER A 4 24.91 -0.54 6.57
N ASN A 5 24.91 0.69 7.08
CA ASN A 5 23.89 1.69 6.77
C ASN A 5 24.30 2.53 5.55
N SER A 6 25.14 1.96 4.67
CA SER A 6 25.63 2.66 3.49
C SER A 6 24.50 2.92 2.49
N LEU A 7 24.70 3.90 1.62
CA LEU A 7 23.79 4.15 0.50
C LEU A 7 23.64 2.90 -0.40
N ALA A 8 24.72 2.16 -0.63
CA ALA A 8 24.72 0.96 -1.45
C ALA A 8 23.88 -0.16 -0.82
N ASP A 9 23.97 -0.34 0.50
CA ASP A 9 23.19 -1.35 1.21
C ASP A 9 21.71 -1.02 1.20
N ARG A 10 21.34 0.26 1.45
CA ARG A 10 19.94 0.70 1.37
C ARG A 10 19.37 0.52 -0.03
N ALA A 11 20.14 0.87 -1.07
CA ALA A 11 19.74 0.66 -2.46
C ALA A 11 19.57 -0.84 -2.79
N ALA A 12 20.49 -1.70 -2.36
CA ALA A 12 20.40 -3.14 -2.57
C ALA A 12 19.19 -3.76 -1.87
N ARG A 13 18.89 -3.36 -0.62
CA ARG A 13 17.69 -3.79 0.10
C ARG A 13 16.41 -3.36 -0.62
N ALA A 14 16.35 -2.10 -1.06
CA ALA A 14 15.21 -1.58 -1.81
C ALA A 14 14.96 -2.40 -3.08
N VAL A 15 16.01 -2.69 -3.86
CA VAL A 15 15.90 -3.53 -5.07
C VAL A 15 15.44 -4.94 -4.74
N GLN A 16 15.98 -5.56 -3.69
CA GLN A 16 15.61 -6.93 -3.31
C GLN A 16 14.13 -7.02 -2.93
N ARG A 17 13.64 -6.08 -2.11
CA ARG A 17 12.22 -6.01 -1.75
C ARG A 17 11.33 -5.76 -2.96
N ALA A 18 11.76 -4.87 -3.84
CA ALA A 18 11.02 -4.57 -5.05
C ALA A 18 10.83 -5.82 -5.94
N ARG A 19 11.88 -6.66 -6.06
CA ARG A 19 11.81 -7.96 -6.77
C ARG A 19 10.87 -8.96 -6.11
N VAL A 20 10.83 -9.01 -4.78
CA VAL A 20 9.89 -9.89 -4.05
C VAL A 20 8.44 -9.44 -4.25
N SER A 21 8.21 -8.14 -4.33
CA SER A 21 6.86 -7.59 -4.49
C SER A 21 6.31 -7.68 -5.91
N SER A 22 7.17 -7.74 -6.94
CA SER A 22 6.71 -7.85 -8.33
C SER A 22 7.82 -8.18 -9.33
N ASP A 23 7.52 -9.06 -10.30
CA ASP A 23 8.35 -9.26 -11.52
C ASP A 23 8.24 -8.09 -12.52
N ASP A 24 7.26 -7.19 -12.34
CA ASP A 24 6.88 -6.18 -13.36
C ASP A 24 7.77 -4.93 -13.40
N LEU A 25 8.78 -4.85 -12.54
CA LEU A 25 9.75 -3.75 -12.55
C LEU A 25 10.58 -3.70 -13.85
N ALA A 26 10.61 -4.79 -14.61
CA ALA A 26 11.31 -4.90 -15.89
C ALA A 26 10.59 -4.18 -17.05
N ARG A 27 9.28 -3.91 -16.95
CA ARG A 27 8.50 -3.30 -18.03
C ARG A 27 8.32 -1.79 -17.81
N SER A 28 9.39 -1.03 -18.05
CA SER A 28 9.33 0.44 -17.91
C SER A 28 9.00 1.15 -19.22
N THR A 29 7.90 1.92 -19.25
CA THR A 29 7.84 3.36 -19.64
C THR A 29 6.38 3.88 -19.54
N PRO A 30 6.09 5.19 -19.27
CA PRO A 30 6.93 6.39 -19.30
C PRO A 30 7.11 7.09 -17.93
N THR A 31 7.99 8.11 -17.90
CA THR A 31 8.44 8.90 -16.74
C THR A 31 7.38 9.34 -15.73
N ARG A 32 6.10 9.47 -16.11
CA ARG A 32 5.00 9.88 -15.21
C ARG A 32 4.69 8.83 -14.13
N ARG A 33 4.54 7.54 -14.48
CA ARG A 33 4.30 6.48 -13.47
C ARG A 33 5.47 6.36 -12.52
N HIS A 34 6.70 6.43 -13.04
CA HIS A 34 7.90 6.41 -12.20
C HIS A 34 7.96 7.60 -11.23
N ARG A 35 7.67 8.83 -11.72
CA ARG A 35 7.58 10.02 -10.86
C ARG A 35 6.48 9.89 -9.81
N HIS A 36 5.33 9.33 -10.18
CA HIS A 36 4.22 9.14 -9.26
C HIS A 36 4.54 8.09 -8.19
N ARG A 37 5.12 6.93 -8.55
CA ARG A 37 5.66 5.96 -7.60
C ARG A 37 6.63 6.62 -6.62
N GLY A 38 7.57 7.43 -7.11
CA GLY A 38 8.48 8.18 -6.25
C GLY A 38 7.83 9.25 -5.37
N ARG A 39 6.65 9.77 -5.73
CA ARG A 39 5.85 10.63 -4.83
C ARG A 39 5.17 9.79 -3.75
N LEU A 40 4.53 8.68 -4.12
CA LEU A 40 3.88 7.77 -3.18
C LEU A 40 4.86 7.15 -2.18
N THR A 41 6.07 6.78 -2.62
CA THR A 41 7.15 6.33 -1.73
C THR A 41 7.45 7.37 -0.64
N ARG A 42 7.57 8.65 -1.03
CA ARG A 42 7.86 9.73 -0.10
C ARG A 42 6.69 10.05 0.82
N LEU A 43 5.46 10.03 0.30
CA LEU A 43 4.26 10.20 1.09
C LEU A 43 4.19 9.15 2.20
N ALA A 44 4.27 7.86 1.84
CA ALA A 44 4.20 6.78 2.80
C ALA A 44 5.34 6.80 3.82
N ALA A 45 6.58 7.07 3.36
CA ALA A 45 7.72 7.22 4.25
C ALA A 45 7.51 8.37 5.27
N CYS A 46 6.95 9.50 4.82
CA CYS A 46 6.68 10.65 5.67
C CYS A 46 5.57 10.36 6.69
N LEU A 47 4.42 9.83 6.24
CA LEU A 47 3.26 9.56 7.09
C LEU A 47 3.55 8.49 8.16
N LEU A 48 4.36 7.50 7.83
CA LEU A 48 4.63 6.33 8.66
C LEU A 48 5.98 6.40 9.38
N GLY A 49 6.79 7.42 9.13
CA GLY A 49 8.10 7.58 9.77
C GLY A 49 9.11 6.47 9.44
N VAL A 50 9.06 5.90 8.23
CA VAL A 50 9.96 4.81 7.77
C VAL A 50 11.00 5.31 6.76
N ASP A 51 12.11 4.58 6.58
CA ASP A 51 13.08 4.91 5.51
C ASP A 51 12.41 4.67 4.14
N PRO A 52 12.51 5.60 3.16
CA PRO A 52 12.02 5.37 1.80
C PRO A 52 12.52 4.07 1.14
N ALA A 53 13.68 3.55 1.53
CA ALA A 53 14.22 2.26 1.06
C ALA A 53 13.43 1.05 1.59
N ASP A 54 12.59 1.24 2.60
CA ASP A 54 11.66 0.27 3.15
C ASP A 54 10.28 0.30 2.47
N VAL A 55 10.09 1.20 1.49
CA VAL A 55 8.82 1.38 0.77
C VAL A 55 8.96 0.96 -0.70
N VAL A 56 8.08 0.06 -1.14
CA VAL A 56 7.98 -0.40 -2.53
C VAL A 56 6.62 0.01 -3.09
N VAL A 57 6.59 0.61 -4.28
CA VAL A 57 5.34 0.99 -4.96
C VAL A 57 5.29 0.34 -6.33
N ILE A 58 4.25 -0.46 -6.56
CA ILE A 58 4.00 -1.20 -7.80
C ILE A 58 2.59 -0.93 -8.31
N ASP A 59 2.29 -1.39 -9.53
CA ASP A 59 0.94 -1.30 -10.08
C ASP A 59 0.02 -2.29 -9.36
N ASP A 60 -1.21 -1.87 -9.07
CA ASP A 60 -2.25 -2.73 -8.52
C ASP A 60 -3.10 -3.32 -9.65
N PRO A 61 -2.98 -4.62 -9.97
CA PRO A 61 -3.81 -5.22 -11.01
C PRO A 61 -5.27 -5.42 -10.56
N ASN A 62 -5.54 -5.41 -9.25
CA ASN A 62 -6.88 -5.67 -8.72
C ASN A 62 -7.74 -4.41 -8.68
N ARG A 63 -7.12 -3.23 -8.71
CA ARG A 63 -7.81 -1.94 -8.70
C ARG A 63 -7.46 -1.16 -9.93
N SER A 64 -8.45 -0.88 -10.77
CA SER A 64 -8.28 -0.03 -11.95
C SER A 64 -9.24 1.15 -11.90
N TYR A 65 -8.73 2.33 -12.24
CA TYR A 65 -9.47 3.59 -12.18
C TYR A 65 -9.38 4.27 -13.54
N GLY A 66 -10.51 4.36 -14.24
CA GLY A 66 -10.55 4.89 -15.60
C GLY A 66 -9.68 4.10 -16.59
N GLY A 67 -9.56 2.78 -16.40
CA GLY A 67 -8.75 1.90 -17.26
C GLY A 67 -7.24 1.88 -16.94
N TYR A 68 -6.80 2.58 -15.88
CA TYR A 68 -5.43 2.53 -15.42
C TYR A 68 -5.31 1.74 -14.11
N ALA A 69 -4.37 0.79 -14.06
CA ALA A 69 -4.01 0.12 -12.81
C ALA A 69 -3.62 1.16 -11.75
N GLY A 70 -4.17 0.99 -10.55
CA GLY A 70 -3.85 1.75 -9.36
C GLY A 70 -2.44 1.44 -8.87
N PHE A 71 -2.17 1.74 -7.60
CA PHE A 71 -0.88 1.46 -6.98
C PHE A 71 -1.05 0.74 -5.65
N VAL A 72 -0.24 -0.29 -5.44
CA VAL A 72 -0.02 -0.87 -4.12
C VAL A 72 1.29 -0.33 -3.57
N ILE A 73 1.22 0.23 -2.37
CA ILE A 73 2.35 0.70 -1.58
C ILE A 73 2.60 -0.37 -0.51
N THR A 74 3.75 -1.01 -0.56
CA THR A 74 4.20 -2.01 0.42
C THR A 74 5.27 -1.39 1.30
N VAL A 75 5.06 -1.43 2.61
CA VAL A 75 5.99 -0.91 3.62
C VAL A 75 6.53 -2.08 4.43
N HIS A 76 7.85 -2.19 4.51
CA HIS A 76 8.56 -3.22 5.26
C HIS A 76 9.07 -2.64 6.59
N ASP A 77 8.53 -3.08 7.72
CA ASP A 77 8.95 -2.64 9.05
C ASP A 77 9.44 -3.84 9.88
N GLY A 78 10.75 -4.06 9.88
CA GLY A 78 11.34 -5.30 10.41
C GLY A 78 10.79 -6.53 9.69
N ASP A 79 10.16 -7.43 10.46
CA ASP A 79 9.49 -8.64 9.96
C ASP A 79 8.04 -8.37 9.51
N ASN A 80 7.50 -7.18 9.78
CA ASN A 80 6.13 -6.82 9.42
C ASN A 80 6.08 -6.24 8.01
N VAL A 81 4.97 -6.53 7.32
CA VAL A 81 4.67 -5.97 6.00
C VAL A 81 3.27 -5.38 6.01
N TYR A 82 3.20 -4.07 5.76
CA TYR A 82 1.94 -3.34 5.62
C TYR A 82 1.71 -3.00 4.16
N ARG A 83 0.46 -3.04 3.72
CA ARG A 83 0.09 -2.70 2.35
C ARG A 83 -0.96 -1.60 2.36
N PHE A 84 -0.84 -0.69 1.41
CA PHE A 84 -1.74 0.44 1.27
C PHE A 84 -2.05 0.70 -0.21
N THR A 85 -3.14 1.40 -0.47
CA THR A 85 -3.36 2.14 -1.73
C THR A 85 -3.38 3.63 -1.42
N PRO A 86 -2.97 4.51 -2.34
CA PRO A 86 -3.23 5.93 -2.18
C PRO A 86 -4.73 6.21 -2.32
N ASP A 87 -5.21 7.27 -1.67
CA ASP A 87 -6.42 7.93 -2.14
C ASP A 87 -6.10 8.62 -3.48
N LEU A 88 -6.98 8.49 -4.47
CA LEU A 88 -6.80 9.12 -5.79
C LEU A 88 -7.30 10.57 -5.83
N GLY A 89 -8.16 10.97 -4.88
CA GLY A 89 -8.67 12.33 -4.73
C GLY A 89 -7.84 13.19 -3.77
N ASP A 90 -6.97 12.58 -2.97
CA ASP A 90 -6.19 13.23 -1.91
C ASP A 90 -4.73 12.74 -1.91
N ASP A 91 -3.78 13.68 -1.91
CA ASP A 91 -2.35 13.38 -1.92
C ASP A 91 -1.75 13.24 -0.52
N SER A 92 -2.58 13.26 0.52
CA SER A 92 -2.17 13.18 1.93
C SER A 92 -2.64 11.92 2.66
N THR A 93 -3.39 11.04 1.98
CA THR A 93 -4.08 9.92 2.61
C THR A 93 -3.67 8.56 2.02
N LEU A 94 -3.54 7.57 2.91
CA LEU A 94 -3.34 6.16 2.55
C LEU A 94 -4.52 5.32 3.03
N HIS A 95 -4.83 4.29 2.28
CA HIS A 95 -5.85 3.30 2.64
C HIS A 95 -5.17 1.99 3.00
N LEU A 96 -5.33 1.54 4.25
CA LEU A 96 -4.75 0.28 4.72
C LEU A 96 -5.43 -0.93 4.09
N LEU A 97 -4.64 -1.81 3.49
CA LEU A 97 -5.10 -3.08 2.96
C LEU A 97 -4.96 -4.20 4.00
N ARG A 98 -6.03 -4.97 4.21
CA ARG A 98 -6.02 -6.20 5.02
C ARG A 98 -6.82 -7.30 4.32
N PRO A 99 -6.61 -8.58 4.66
CA PRO A 99 -7.47 -9.64 4.17
C PRO A 99 -8.94 -9.41 4.56
N CYS A 100 -9.83 -9.44 3.57
CA CYS A 100 -11.26 -9.52 3.81
C CYS A 100 -11.58 -10.80 4.58
N ARG A 101 -12.34 -10.71 5.67
CA ARG A 101 -12.70 -11.89 6.49
C ARG A 101 -13.62 -12.88 5.77
N ARG A 102 -14.20 -12.49 4.62
CA ARG A 102 -15.12 -13.32 3.83
C ARG A 102 -14.45 -13.97 2.62
N CYS A 103 -13.78 -13.18 1.78
CA CYS A 103 -13.15 -13.68 0.55
C CYS A 103 -11.61 -13.81 0.63
N GLY A 104 -10.97 -13.35 1.71
CA GLY A 104 -9.51 -13.42 1.90
C GLY A 104 -8.68 -12.44 1.07
N HIS A 105 -9.27 -11.77 0.07
CA HIS A 105 -8.57 -10.79 -0.76
C HIS A 105 -8.12 -9.56 0.03
N GLN A 106 -7.04 -8.93 -0.41
CA GLN A 106 -6.54 -7.69 0.20
C GLN A 106 -7.44 -6.52 -0.17
N VAL A 107 -8.25 -6.04 0.78
CA VAL A 107 -9.20 -4.94 0.59
C VAL A 107 -8.88 -3.78 1.51
N THR A 108 -9.31 -2.60 1.11
CA THR A 108 -9.20 -1.33 1.85
C THR A 108 -10.03 -1.44 3.12
N THR A 109 -9.43 -1.19 4.28
CA THR A 109 -10.06 -1.42 5.59
C THR A 109 -10.09 -0.21 6.52
N ALA A 110 -9.16 0.72 6.33
CA ALA A 110 -9.07 1.93 7.14
C ALA A 110 -8.39 3.05 6.35
N VAL A 111 -8.71 4.29 6.70
CA VAL A 111 -8.02 5.50 6.25
C VAL A 111 -6.88 5.81 7.22
N ILE A 112 -5.71 6.13 6.68
CA ILE A 112 -4.49 6.40 7.44
C ILE A 112 -3.92 7.73 6.97
N THR A 113 -3.99 8.73 7.85
CA THR A 113 -3.41 10.06 7.62
C THR A 113 -2.24 10.33 8.58
N SER A 114 -2.00 9.43 9.52
CA SER A 114 -0.94 9.53 10.51
C SER A 114 -0.59 8.17 11.13
N LEU A 115 0.56 8.10 11.82
CA LEU A 115 0.90 6.95 12.66
C LEU A 115 -0.13 6.68 13.78
N ILE A 116 -0.84 7.70 14.25
CA ILE A 116 -1.88 7.54 15.28
C ILE A 116 -3.04 6.72 14.72
N ASP A 117 -3.44 6.95 13.47
CA ASP A 117 -4.51 6.19 12.82
C ASP A 117 -4.12 4.71 12.68
N LEU A 118 -2.88 4.45 12.22
CA LEU A 118 -2.36 3.09 12.13
C LEU A 118 -2.31 2.42 13.52
N GLY A 119 -1.80 3.13 14.54
CA GLY A 119 -1.76 2.63 15.91
C GLY A 119 -3.14 2.23 16.43
N ARG A 120 -4.15 3.07 16.23
CA ARG A 120 -5.55 2.75 16.60
C ARG A 120 -6.06 1.49 15.92
N VAL A 121 -5.79 1.32 14.62
CA VAL A 121 -6.20 0.13 13.87
C VAL A 121 -5.49 -1.13 14.39
N LEU A 122 -4.20 -1.03 14.72
CA LEU A 122 -3.41 -2.15 15.25
C LEU A 122 -3.82 -2.54 16.68
N ASP A 123 -4.13 -1.56 17.52
CA ASP A 123 -4.60 -1.75 18.90
C ASP A 123 -6.06 -2.21 18.96
N GLY A 124 -6.75 -2.29 17.82
CA GLY A 124 -8.17 -2.65 17.74
C GLY A 124 -9.12 -1.60 18.33
N THR A 125 -8.61 -0.40 18.64
CA THR A 125 -9.39 0.74 19.17
C THR A 125 -9.89 1.67 18.08
N GLY A 126 -9.36 1.52 16.87
CA GLY A 126 -9.78 2.27 15.70
C GLY A 126 -11.06 1.70 15.10
N GLU A 127 -12.19 2.32 15.42
CA GLU A 127 -13.42 2.26 14.60
C GLU A 127 -13.32 3.10 13.32
N GLN A 128 -12.12 3.31 12.76
CA GLN A 128 -12.01 3.78 11.37
C GLN A 128 -12.25 2.59 10.44
N SER A 129 -13.39 1.93 10.63
CA SER A 129 -14.07 1.32 9.52
C SER A 129 -14.29 2.48 8.56
N LEU A 130 -13.72 2.37 7.36
CA LEU A 130 -14.26 3.08 6.21
C LEU A 130 -15.79 3.05 6.30
N SER A 131 -16.47 4.10 5.82
CA SER A 131 -17.91 3.96 5.58
C SER A 131 -18.12 2.63 4.85
N SER A 132 -19.13 1.85 5.23
CA SER A 132 -19.38 0.52 4.67
C SER A 132 -19.18 0.54 3.15
N ASP A 133 -19.68 1.59 2.50
CA ASP A 133 -19.52 1.93 1.08
C ASP A 133 -18.07 1.83 0.56
N GLN A 134 -17.09 2.47 1.19
CA GLN A 134 -15.69 2.43 0.71
C GLN A 134 -15.00 1.07 0.91
N PHE A 135 -15.46 0.26 1.89
CA PHE A 135 -14.99 -1.12 2.08
C PHE A 135 -15.70 -2.10 1.15
N THR A 136 -17.01 -1.91 0.92
CA THR A 136 -17.86 -2.78 0.11
C THR A 136 -17.67 -2.52 -1.38
N ASP A 137 -17.34 -1.31 -1.80
CA ASP A 137 -17.09 -0.98 -3.21
C ASP A 137 -15.64 -1.23 -3.66
N ASP A 138 -14.77 -1.78 -2.81
CA ASP A 138 -13.40 -2.10 -3.21
C ASP A 138 -13.39 -3.19 -4.30
N PRO A 139 -12.94 -2.89 -5.53
CA PRO A 139 -12.98 -3.84 -6.63
C PRO A 139 -12.03 -5.03 -6.44
N ALA A 140 -11.19 -5.02 -5.40
CA ALA A 140 -10.34 -6.15 -5.06
C ALA A 140 -11.09 -7.31 -4.36
N HIS A 141 -12.35 -7.14 -3.94
CA HIS A 141 -13.16 -8.28 -3.49
C HIS A 141 -13.28 -9.33 -4.60
N ALA A 142 -13.44 -10.61 -4.23
CA ALA A 142 -13.88 -11.62 -5.19
C ALA A 142 -15.27 -11.28 -5.73
N ASP A 143 -15.56 -11.61 -6.99
CA ASP A 143 -16.83 -11.30 -7.66
C ASP A 143 -18.07 -11.79 -6.89
N ASP A 144 -17.94 -12.85 -6.11
CA ASP A 144 -19.00 -13.46 -5.30
C ASP A 144 -18.92 -13.11 -3.81
N CYS A 145 -18.08 -12.15 -3.42
CA CYS A 145 -17.86 -11.82 -2.02
C CYS A 145 -19.16 -11.35 -1.35
N PRO A 146 -19.56 -11.98 -0.22
CA PRO A 146 -20.76 -11.59 0.52
C PRO A 146 -20.79 -10.13 0.98
N SER A 147 -19.62 -9.50 1.12
CA SER A 147 -19.50 -8.08 1.47
C SER A 147 -20.00 -7.15 0.36
N LEU A 148 -20.14 -7.59 -0.88
CA LEU A 148 -20.67 -6.77 -1.99
C LEU A 148 -22.21 -6.66 -2.00
N ARG A 149 -22.92 -7.35 -1.11
CA ARG A 149 -24.38 -7.53 -1.16
C ARG A 149 -25.12 -6.98 0.07
N THR A 150 -24.42 -6.24 0.93
CA THR A 150 -24.94 -5.65 2.18
C THR A 150 -25.04 -4.15 2.04
#